data_AF-A0AB39RY40-F1
#
_entry.id   AF-A0AB39RY40-F1
#
_cell.length_a   1.000
_cell.length_b   1.000
_cell.length_c   1.000
_cell.angle_alpha   90.00
_cell.angle_beta   90.00
_cell.angle_gamma   90.00
#
_symmetry.space_group_name_H-M   'P 1'
#
loop_
_entity.id
_entity.type
_entity.pdbx_description
1 polymer ?
#
loop_
_entity_poly.entity_id
_entity_poly.type
_entity_poly.pdbx_seq_one_letter_code
_entity_poly.pdbx_strand_id
1 'polypeptide(L)'
;MKRALPGTETVKAAIDTVLAEAAARGRRPTVTAIERLLDIPHATFHRHYADLIDVHFRPRIPALARPTTPTEPSGSDVRTEANLSRLRKENTDLRRTLALYEEAIRQLALEIDALRSGGTVLPLPHRSRPAPPGPS
;
A
#
# COMPACT_ATOMS: atom_id res chain seq x y z
N MET A 1 -33.68 -11.64 -16.40
CA MET A 1 -34.30 -10.57 -15.59
C MET A 1 -33.22 -9.53 -15.27
N LYS A 2 -33.40 -8.26 -15.63
CA LYS A 2 -32.41 -7.20 -15.33
C LYS A 2 -32.58 -6.83 -13.85
N ARG A 3 -31.77 -7.43 -12.96
CA ARG A 3 -31.76 -7.07 -11.54
C ARG A 3 -31.26 -5.62 -11.45
N ALA A 4 -32.10 -4.73 -10.94
CA ALA A 4 -31.71 -3.33 -10.77
C ALA A 4 -30.48 -3.28 -9.86
N LEU A 5 -29.44 -2.58 -10.30
CA LEU A 5 -28.23 -2.37 -9.51
C LEU A 5 -28.60 -1.59 -8.24
N PRO A 6 -28.19 -2.04 -7.04
CA PRO A 6 -28.52 -1.33 -5.80
C PRO A 6 -27.94 0.09 -5.79
N GLY A 7 -28.70 1.04 -5.24
CA GLY A 7 -28.20 2.41 -5.09
C GLY A 7 -27.00 2.47 -4.15
N THR A 8 -26.16 3.49 -4.33
CA THR A 8 -24.96 3.75 -3.52
C THR A 8 -25.24 3.71 -2.01
N GLU A 9 -26.37 4.26 -1.58
CA GLU A 9 -26.78 4.28 -0.16
C GLU A 9 -27.11 2.88 0.37
N THR A 10 -27.69 2.01 -0.47
CA THR A 10 -27.95 0.61 -0.11
C THR A 10 -26.64 -0.17 0.05
N VAL A 11 -25.65 0.10 -0.80
CA VAL A 11 -24.31 -0.50 -0.69
C VAL A 11 -23.59 -0.04 0.57
N LYS A 12 -23.67 1.25 0.92
CA LYS A 12 -23.12 1.78 2.18
C LYS A 12 -23.78 1.15 3.41
N ALA A 13 -25.10 1.02 3.44
CA ALA A 13 -25.81 0.35 4.54
C ALA A 13 -25.38 -1.12 4.68
N ALA A 14 -25.21 -1.83 3.55
CA ALA A 14 -24.70 -3.20 3.57
C ALA A 14 -23.26 -3.29 4.08
N ILE A 15 -22.40 -2.33 3.71
CA ILE A 15 -21.04 -2.20 4.26
C ILE A 15 -21.11 -2.03 5.78
N ASP A 16 -21.92 -1.11 6.29
CA ASP A 16 -22.02 -0.84 7.73
C ASP A 16 -22.55 -2.07 8.50
N THR A 17 -23.53 -2.79 7.94
CA THR A 17 -24.01 -4.06 8.50
C THR A 17 -22.90 -5.12 8.57
N VAL A 18 -22.12 -5.29 7.49
CA VAL A 18 -21.00 -6.25 7.48
C VAL A 18 -19.90 -5.86 8.46
N LEU A 19 -19.59 -4.57 8.58
CA LEU A 19 -18.63 -4.07 9.57
C LEU A 19 -19.11 -4.33 11.01
N ALA A 20 -20.38 -4.06 11.31
CA ALA A 20 -20.98 -4.30 12.62
C ALA A 20 -21.03 -5.79 12.98
N GLU A 21 -21.45 -6.65 12.05
CA GLU A 21 -21.47 -8.10 12.25
C GLU A 21 -20.06 -8.67 12.45
N ALA A 22 -19.09 -8.18 11.69
CA ALA A 22 -17.71 -8.60 11.81
C ALA A 22 -17.11 -8.19 13.16
N ALA A 23 -17.41 -6.97 13.62
CA ALA A 23 -17.04 -6.51 14.96
C ALA A 23 -17.69 -7.36 16.07
N ALA A 24 -18.99 -7.65 15.96
CA ALA A 24 -19.71 -8.47 16.94
C ALA A 24 -19.20 -9.91 17.01
N ARG A 25 -18.79 -10.49 15.87
CA ARG A 25 -18.23 -11.86 15.79
C ARG A 25 -16.71 -11.91 15.98
N GLY A 26 -16.04 -10.77 16.17
CA GLY A 26 -14.58 -10.68 16.24
C GLY A 26 -13.86 -11.15 14.97
N ARG A 27 -14.52 -11.10 13.81
CA ARG A 27 -13.97 -11.54 12.52
C ARG A 27 -13.59 -10.35 11.65
N ARG A 28 -12.76 -10.59 10.64
CA ARG A 28 -12.44 -9.57 9.63
C ARG A 28 -13.60 -9.41 8.65
N PRO A 29 -14.11 -8.18 8.44
CA PRO A 29 -15.09 -7.93 7.39
C PRO A 29 -14.45 -8.13 6.01
N THR A 30 -15.15 -8.81 5.10
CA THR A 30 -14.67 -9.08 3.73
C THR A 30 -15.62 -8.53 2.68
N VAL A 31 -15.07 -8.15 1.52
CA VAL A 31 -15.85 -7.72 0.34
C VAL A 31 -16.81 -8.81 -0.11
N THR A 32 -16.40 -10.08 -0.01
CA THR A 32 -17.26 -11.23 -0.31
C THR A 32 -18.47 -11.34 0.62
N ALA A 33 -18.40 -10.87 1.87
CA ALA A 33 -19.57 -10.85 2.75
C ALA A 33 -20.58 -9.79 2.30
N ILE A 34 -20.11 -8.65 1.80
CA ILE A 34 -20.95 -7.59 1.23
C ILE A 34 -21.64 -8.10 -0.05
N GLU A 35 -20.89 -8.77 -0.93
CA GLU A 35 -21.42 -9.36 -2.17
C GLU A 35 -22.50 -10.40 -1.91
N ARG A 36 -22.30 -11.26 -0.91
CA ARG A 36 -23.29 -12.25 -0.50
C ARG A 36 -24.53 -11.61 0.13
N LEU A 37 -24.35 -10.53 0.89
CA LEU A 37 -25.46 -9.80 1.52
C LEU A 37 -26.32 -9.08 0.47
N LEU A 38 -25.70 -8.53 -0.57
CA LEU A 38 -26.39 -7.85 -1.67
C LEU A 38 -26.82 -8.78 -2.81
N ASP A 39 -26.38 -10.05 -2.76
CA ASP A 39 -26.57 -11.06 -3.81
C ASP A 39 -26.14 -10.55 -5.21
N ILE A 40 -24.94 -9.96 -5.25
CA ILE A 40 -24.32 -9.39 -6.46
C ILE A 40 -23.06 -10.20 -6.83
N PRO A 41 -22.86 -10.55 -8.11
CA PRO A 41 -21.61 -11.16 -8.56
C PRO A 41 -20.39 -10.25 -8.35
N HIS A 42 -19.28 -10.84 -7.92
CA HIS A 42 -18.01 -10.14 -7.66
C HIS A 42 -17.58 -9.18 -8.78
N ALA A 43 -17.64 -9.62 -10.04
CA ALA A 43 -17.28 -8.80 -11.20
C ALA A 43 -18.20 -7.57 -11.37
N THR A 44 -19.48 -7.68 -11.01
CA THR A 44 -20.43 -6.56 -11.06
C THR A 44 -20.17 -5.60 -9.92
N PHE A 45 -19.87 -6.11 -8.73
CA PHE A 45 -19.53 -5.29 -7.57
C PHE A 45 -18.27 -4.46 -7.82
N HIS A 46 -17.21 -5.08 -8.31
CA HIS A 46 -15.94 -4.42 -8.60
C HIS A 46 -16.03 -3.42 -9.76
N ARG A 47 -16.94 -3.61 -10.72
CA ARG A 47 -17.09 -2.68 -11.86
C ARG A 47 -17.87 -1.41 -11.51
N HIS A 48 -18.80 -1.49 -10.55
CA HIS A 48 -19.72 -0.40 -10.23
C HIS A 48 -19.47 0.27 -8.87
N TYR A 49 -18.79 -0.42 -7.94
CA TYR A 49 -18.66 0.02 -6.55
C TYR A 49 -17.22 -0.06 -6.02
N ALA A 50 -16.21 -0.19 -6.89
CA ALA A 50 -14.80 -0.19 -6.47
C ALA A 50 -14.45 1.05 -5.64
N ASP A 51 -14.94 2.22 -6.04
CA ASP A 51 -14.70 3.47 -5.31
C ASP A 51 -15.24 3.43 -3.87
N LEU A 52 -16.36 2.73 -3.63
CA LEU A 52 -16.93 2.57 -2.30
C LEU A 52 -16.09 1.64 -1.42
N ILE A 53 -15.36 0.69 -2.01
CA ILE A 53 -14.41 -0.16 -1.28
C ILE A 53 -13.26 0.70 -0.75
N ASP A 54 -12.65 1.51 -1.59
CA ASP A 54 -11.48 2.28 -1.20
C ASP A 54 -11.83 3.47 -0.29
N VAL A 55 -12.97 4.13 -0.50
CA VAL A 55 -13.36 5.33 0.27
C VAL A 55 -14.07 4.99 1.58
N HIS A 56 -14.96 3.97 1.60
CA HIS A 56 -15.82 3.71 2.75
C HIS A 56 -15.51 2.41 3.49
N PHE A 57 -15.12 1.35 2.78
CA PHE A 57 -14.88 0.06 3.41
C PHE A 57 -13.47 -0.02 4.01
N ARG A 58 -12.44 0.22 3.20
CA ARG A 58 -11.03 0.01 3.56
C ARG A 58 -10.52 0.84 4.75
N PRO A 59 -10.89 2.13 4.90
CA PRO A 59 -10.47 2.94 6.05
C PRO A 59 -11.13 2.53 7.37
N ARG A 60 -12.29 1.86 7.30
CA ARG A 60 -13.10 1.47 8.46
C ARG A 60 -12.82 0.05 8.94
N ILE A 61 -12.01 -0.73 8.21
CA ILE A 61 -11.54 -2.02 8.70
C ILE A 61 -10.59 -1.71 9.86
N PRO A 62 -10.96 -2.03 11.12
CA PRO A 62 -10.05 -1.83 12.23
C PRO A 62 -8.83 -2.71 11.96
N ALA A 63 -7.62 -2.15 12.07
CA ALA A 63 -6.43 -2.96 12.27
C ALA A 63 -6.65 -3.67 13.61
N LEU A 64 -7.19 -4.89 13.59
CA LEU A 64 -7.59 -5.57 14.81
C LEU A 64 -6.36 -5.67 15.71
N ALA A 65 -6.44 -5.07 16.90
CA ALA A 65 -5.58 -5.40 18.01
C ALA A 65 -5.61 -6.92 18.16
N ARG A 66 -4.43 -7.53 17.99
CA ARG A 66 -4.16 -8.96 18.07
C ARG A 66 -5.09 -9.64 19.09
N PRO A 67 -5.90 -10.64 18.72
CA PRO A 67 -6.62 -11.40 19.70
C PRO A 67 -5.60 -11.99 20.68
N THR A 68 -5.72 -11.63 21.96
CA THR A 68 -4.88 -12.10 23.07
C THR A 68 -5.25 -13.53 23.45
N THR A 69 -5.35 -14.41 22.46
CA THR A 69 -5.23 -15.85 22.66
C THR A 69 -3.81 -16.20 22.23
N PRO A 70 -2.97 -16.80 23.10
CA PRO A 70 -1.70 -17.36 22.69
C PRO A 70 -1.99 -18.60 21.85
N THR A 71 -2.45 -18.39 20.62
CA THR A 71 -2.31 -19.37 19.55
C THR A 71 -0.85 -19.29 19.16
N GLU A 72 -0.14 -20.41 19.31
CA GLU A 72 1.25 -20.54 18.88
C GLU A 72 1.41 -19.91 17.49
N PRO A 73 2.52 -19.19 17.25
CA PRO A 73 2.72 -18.52 15.98
C PRO A 73 2.71 -19.56 14.86
N SER A 74 1.60 -19.63 14.14
CA SER A 74 1.50 -20.41 12.91
C SER A 74 2.66 -19.98 12.02
N GLY A 75 3.40 -20.91 11.42
CA GLY A 75 4.54 -20.58 10.55
C GLY A 75 4.19 -19.61 9.41
N SER A 76 2.90 -19.44 9.11
CA SER A 76 2.36 -18.41 8.22
C SER A 76 2.48 -16.98 8.77
N ASP A 77 2.27 -16.75 10.06
CA ASP A 77 2.41 -15.44 10.72
C ASP A 77 3.89 -15.01 10.81
N VAL A 78 4.79 -15.96 11.08
CA VAL A 78 6.24 -15.68 11.10
C VAL A 78 6.74 -15.33 9.69
N ARG A 79 6.27 -16.04 8.66
CA ARG A 79 6.62 -15.76 7.27
C ARG A 79 6.07 -14.41 6.79
N THR A 80 4.85 -14.04 7.21
CA THR A 80 4.26 -12.74 6.86
C THR A 80 4.97 -11.59 7.56
N GLU A 81 5.34 -11.71 8.83
CA GLU A 81 6.12 -10.69 9.54
C GLU A 81 7.55 -10.56 8.99
N ALA A 82 8.20 -11.68 8.61
CA ALA A 82 9.49 -11.66 7.93
C ALA A 82 9.42 -10.96 6.57
N ASN A 83 8.34 -11.17 5.82
CA ASN A 83 8.13 -10.47 4.55
C ASN A 83 7.85 -8.97 4.76
N LEU A 84 7.05 -8.61 5.78
CA LEU A 84 6.76 -7.21 6.10
C LEU A 84 8.00 -6.45 6.56
N SER A 85 8.81 -7.06 7.43
CA SER A 85 10.07 -6.45 7.89
C SER A 85 11.06 -6.27 6.73
N ARG A 86 11.17 -7.27 5.83
CA ARG A 86 11.97 -7.16 4.60
C ARG A 86 11.46 -6.00 3.72
N LEU A 87 10.15 -5.91 3.49
CA LEU A 87 9.58 -4.87 2.64
C LEU A 87 9.77 -3.46 3.25
N ARG A 88 9.67 -3.32 4.58
CA ARG A 88 9.96 -2.06 5.29
C ARG A 88 11.43 -1.64 5.12
N LYS A 89 12.35 -2.60 5.20
CA LYS A 89 13.78 -2.36 4.96
C LYS A 89 14.02 -1.93 3.53
N GLU A 90 13.51 -2.66 2.55
CA GLU A 90 13.62 -2.32 1.13
C GLU A 90 13.03 -0.94 0.83
N ASN A 91 11.87 -0.60 1.42
CA ASN A 91 11.27 0.73 1.26
C ASN A 91 12.17 1.85 1.82
N THR A 92 12.81 1.61 2.97
CA THR A 92 13.75 2.55 3.59
C THR A 92 14.99 2.73 2.72
N ASP A 93 15.54 1.64 2.19
CA ASP A 93 16.71 1.65 1.31
C ASP A 93 16.41 2.38 -0.01
N LEU A 94 15.23 2.16 -0.59
CA LEU A 94 14.76 2.86 -1.79
C LEU A 94 14.59 4.36 -1.54
N ARG A 95 13.99 4.76 -0.41
CA ARG A 95 13.87 6.19 -0.03
C ARG A 95 15.23 6.84 0.15
N ARG A 96 16.18 6.14 0.78
CA ARG A 96 17.56 6.63 0.92
C ARG A 96 18.21 6.82 -0.44
N THR A 97 18.00 5.88 -1.36
CA THR A 97 18.55 5.92 -2.72
C THR A 97 17.95 7.07 -3.52
N LEU A 98 16.63 7.28 -3.43
CA LEU A 98 15.96 8.43 -4.05
C LEU A 98 16.52 9.75 -3.55
N ALA A 99 16.70 9.92 -2.24
CA ALA A 99 17.27 11.15 -1.68
C ALA A 99 18.69 11.45 -2.23
N LEU A 100 19.50 10.41 -2.46
CA LEU A 100 20.82 10.57 -3.09
C LEU A 100 20.71 11.01 -4.56
N TYR A 101 19.79 10.40 -5.32
CA TYR A 101 19.59 10.78 -6.71
C TYR A 101 18.98 12.18 -6.86
N GLU A 102 18.05 12.56 -6.00
CA GLU A 102 17.50 13.91 -5.96
C GLU A 102 18.61 14.95 -5.73
N GLU A 103 19.54 14.68 -4.80
CA GLU A 103 20.67 15.56 -4.57
C GLU A 103 21.63 15.63 -5.76
N ALA A 104 21.93 14.48 -6.38
CA ALA A 104 22.77 14.44 -7.58
C ALA A 104 22.14 15.25 -8.74
N ILE A 105 20.82 15.16 -8.92
CA ILE A 105 20.10 15.94 -9.93
C ILE A 105 20.14 17.43 -9.60
N ARG A 106 19.95 17.83 -8.33
CA ARG A 106 20.08 19.23 -7.92
C ARG A 106 21.47 19.79 -8.21
N GLN A 107 22.52 19.02 -7.89
CA GLN A 107 23.90 19.41 -8.18
C GLN A 107 24.13 19.58 -9.68
N LEU A 108 23.73 18.59 -10.49
CA LEU A 108 23.84 18.67 -11.95
C LEU A 108 23.07 19.87 -12.52
N ALA A 109 21.91 20.20 -11.98
CA ALA A 109 21.14 21.38 -12.41
C ALA A 109 21.90 22.68 -12.14
N LEU A 110 22.51 22.82 -10.95
CA LEU A 110 23.34 23.98 -10.60
C LEU A 110 24.61 24.06 -11.45
N GLU A 111 25.27 22.93 -11.71
CA GLU A 111 26.44 22.86 -12.58
C GLU A 111 26.09 23.28 -14.02
N ILE A 112 24.96 22.80 -14.56
CA ILE A 112 24.48 23.19 -15.89
C ILE A 112 24.18 24.69 -15.95
N ASP A 113 23.54 25.25 -14.92
CA ASP A 113 23.25 26.68 -14.86
C ASP A 113 24.53 27.53 -14.82
N ALA A 114 25.49 27.14 -13.97
CA ALA A 114 26.80 27.79 -13.88
C ALA A 114 27.58 27.73 -15.21
N LEU A 115 27.57 26.58 -15.90
CA LEU A 115 28.20 26.46 -17.22
C LEU A 115 27.52 27.38 -18.26
N ARG A 116 26.19 27.47 -18.23
CA ARG A 116 25.43 28.36 -19.13
C ARG A 116 25.66 29.83 -18.83
N SER A 117 25.88 30.20 -17.58
CA SER A 117 26.21 31.57 -17.18
C SER A 117 27.70 31.93 -17.35
N GLY A 118 28.52 31.01 -17.88
CA GLY A 118 29.96 31.22 -18.08
C GLY A 118 30.80 31.12 -16.80
N GLY A 119 30.26 30.53 -15.74
CA GLY A 119 30.96 30.28 -14.48
C GLY A 119 31.86 29.04 -14.55
N THR A 120 32.95 29.05 -13.79
CA THR A 120 33.83 27.90 -13.61
C THR A 120 33.20 26.89 -12.64
N VAL A 121 32.91 25.68 -13.15
CA VAL A 121 32.44 24.56 -12.32
C VAL A 121 33.65 23.76 -11.81
N LEU A 122 33.82 23.69 -10.49
CA LEU A 122 34.69 22.71 -9.86
C LEU A 122 33.87 21.41 -9.71
N PRO A 123 34.20 20.32 -10.42
CA PRO A 123 33.50 19.06 -10.24
C PRO A 123 33.74 18.59 -8.79
N LEU A 124 32.67 18.56 -8.00
CA LEU A 124 32.72 17.95 -6.67
C LEU A 124 33.06 16.47 -6.84
N PRO A 125 33.93 15.90 -5.98
CA PRO A 125 34.30 14.50 -6.07
C PRO A 125 33.02 13.66 -5.91
N HIS A 126 32.54 13.08 -7.00
CA HIS A 126 31.43 12.15 -6.99
C HIS A 126 31.82 11.04 -6.03
N ARG A 127 31.11 10.94 -4.90
CA ARG A 127 31.36 9.90 -3.90
C ARG A 127 31.30 8.57 -4.63
N SER A 128 32.43 7.90 -4.70
CA SER A 128 32.66 6.73 -5.54
C SER A 128 31.49 5.76 -5.47
N ARG A 129 30.87 5.52 -6.62
CA ARG A 129 29.90 4.44 -6.83
C ARG A 129 30.51 3.16 -6.24
N PRO A 130 29.91 2.51 -5.23
CA PRO A 130 30.43 1.24 -4.74
C PRO A 130 30.42 0.24 -5.89
N ALA A 131 31.59 -0.36 -6.14
CA ALA A 131 31.78 -1.35 -7.19
C ALA A 131 30.81 -2.53 -6.96
N PRO A 132 30.19 -3.08 -8.02
CA PRO A 132 29.36 -4.27 -7.88
C PRO A 132 30.20 -5.45 -7.36
N PRO A 133 29.67 -6.30 -6.48
CA PRO A 133 30.37 -7.50 -6.03
C PRO A 133 30.64 -8.40 -7.25
N GLY A 134 31.92 -8.71 -7.48
CA GLY A 134 32.34 -9.62 -8.54
C GLY A 134 31.86 -11.05 -8.29
N PRO A 135 31.63 -11.85 -9.35
CA PRO A 135 31.23 -13.25 -9.21
C PRO A 135 32.39 -14.07 -8.60
N SER A 136 32.04 -14.90 -7.61
CA SER A 136 32.93 -15.93 -7.04
C SER A 136 33.03 -17.16 -7.95
#